data_AF-A0A960TB69-F1
#
_entry.id   AF-A0A960TB69-F1
#
_cell.length_a   1.000
_cell.length_b   1.000
_cell.length_c   1.000
_cell.angle_alpha   90.00
_cell.angle_beta   90.00
_cell.angle_gamma   90.00
#
_symmetry.space_group_name_H-M   'P 1'
#
loop_
_entity.id
_entity.type
_entity.pdbx_description
1 polymer ?
#
loop_
_entity_poly.entity_id
_entity_poly.type
_entity_poly.pdbx_seq_one_letter_code
_entity_poly.pdbx_strand_id
1 'polypeptide(L)'
;MSAGEISMKLPFKLASIAIALTVVLSACKEGEKIETIGNHTITTKEFERYYEGYIEKTARMANAEKKTLIRFICNPDDIQRMPPEAQQALIMLNPEYNYSQYREMRIIEQRAMEEGFTDRPMVKEILEQVRLDALSKLYLMDKVEQNIKISEGQKEQRCQEIRERFGAQAAAMTIDDCLDYAEATLKQEIMKREFAKVRDEMKERVTIDVNDNFDKDAFLKDGIPAYNEMRKAGGCYPDGGAPAPQEESQDN
;
A
#
# COMPACT_ATOMS: atom_id res chain seq x y z
N MET A 1 29.81 45.60 -57.22
CA MET A 1 28.95 46.77 -57.43
C MET A 1 27.59 46.29 -57.94
N SER A 2 26.50 46.79 -57.34
CA SER A 2 25.08 46.78 -57.74
C SER A 2 24.41 45.46 -58.13
N ALA A 3 23.39 45.01 -57.39
CA ALA A 3 21.98 45.47 -57.33
C ALA A 3 21.13 44.69 -58.35
N GLY A 4 20.17 43.88 -57.91
CA GLY A 4 18.71 44.21 -57.87
C GLY A 4 18.04 43.70 -59.17
N GLU A 5 16.81 43.21 -59.30
CA GLU A 5 15.60 43.11 -58.48
C GLU A 5 14.70 41.96 -59.03
N ILE A 6 13.96 41.33 -58.12
CA ILE A 6 12.52 40.97 -58.12
C ILE A 6 11.82 40.57 -59.46
N SER A 7 11.23 39.37 -59.48
CA SER A 7 9.86 39.21 -60.03
C SER A 7 9.12 37.98 -59.46
N MET A 8 8.02 38.26 -58.77
CA MET A 8 7.01 37.33 -58.25
C MET A 8 6.24 36.59 -59.36
N LYS A 9 6.04 35.28 -59.20
CA LYS A 9 4.81 34.59 -59.64
C LYS A 9 4.38 33.54 -58.61
N LEU A 10 3.19 33.77 -58.06
CA LEU A 10 2.44 32.87 -57.18
C LEU A 10 1.90 31.66 -58.00
N PRO A 11 1.60 30.51 -57.37
CA PRO A 11 0.20 30.36 -56.96
C PRO A 11 -0.01 29.63 -55.63
N PHE A 12 -0.97 30.19 -54.88
CA PHE A 12 -1.89 29.57 -53.94
C PHE A 12 -1.90 28.03 -53.94
N LYS A 13 -1.51 27.42 -52.82
CA LYS A 13 -2.11 26.17 -52.35
C LYS A 13 -2.42 26.27 -50.86
N LEU A 14 -3.72 26.20 -50.60
CA LEU A 14 -4.40 25.94 -49.34
C LEU A 14 -3.68 24.86 -48.50
N ALA A 15 -3.23 25.18 -47.29
CA ALA A 15 -2.92 24.20 -46.26
C ALA A 15 -2.84 24.86 -44.86
N SER A 16 -3.97 25.37 -44.35
CA SER A 16 -4.08 25.76 -42.94
C SER A 16 -5.46 25.39 -42.39
N ILE A 17 -5.78 24.09 -42.39
CA ILE A 17 -6.83 23.50 -41.55
C ILE A 17 -6.25 22.21 -40.96
N ALA A 18 -6.51 22.01 -39.66
CA ALA A 18 -6.21 20.84 -38.84
C ALA A 18 -4.86 20.82 -38.08
N ILE A 19 -4.69 21.79 -37.16
CA ILE A 19 -3.99 21.54 -35.88
C ILE A 19 -4.98 21.87 -34.76
N ALA A 20 -6.03 21.05 -34.65
CA ALA A 20 -6.98 21.10 -33.53
C ALA A 20 -7.74 19.78 -33.42
N LEU A 21 -7.07 18.62 -33.51
CA LEU A 21 -7.73 17.32 -33.33
C LEU A 21 -6.78 16.15 -33.05
N THR A 22 -5.69 16.38 -32.29
CA THR A 22 -4.83 15.31 -31.76
C THR A 22 -4.88 15.17 -30.24
N VAL A 23 -5.81 15.86 -29.56
CA VAL A 23 -6.04 15.68 -28.10
C VAL A 23 -7.16 14.67 -27.80
N VAL A 24 -7.92 14.21 -28.80
CA VAL A 24 -9.10 13.35 -28.56
C VAL A 24 -8.76 11.85 -28.50
N LEU A 25 -7.59 11.41 -28.98
CA LEU A 25 -7.24 9.98 -29.03
C LEU A 25 -6.57 9.42 -27.76
N SER A 26 -6.17 10.27 -26.81
CA SER A 26 -5.65 9.84 -25.50
C SER A 26 -6.73 9.82 -24.40
N ALA A 27 -7.85 10.52 -24.59
CA ALA A 27 -8.94 10.60 -23.60
C ALA A 27 -9.63 9.26 -23.33
N CYS A 28 -9.70 8.35 -24.31
CA CYS A 28 -10.33 7.04 -24.09
C CYS A 28 -9.51 6.08 -23.23
N LYS A 29 -8.19 6.28 -23.09
CA LYS A 29 -7.34 5.37 -22.29
C LYS A 29 -7.38 5.69 -20.80
N GLU A 30 -7.45 6.97 -20.44
CA GLU A 30 -7.45 7.43 -19.04
C GLU A 30 -8.83 7.87 -18.52
N GLY A 31 -9.88 7.84 -19.35
CA GLY A 31 -11.23 8.21 -18.91
C GLY A 31 -11.47 9.72 -18.94
N GLU A 32 -12.59 10.15 -18.37
CA GLU A 32 -12.95 11.57 -18.32
C GLU A 32 -12.19 12.28 -17.20
N LYS A 33 -11.84 13.55 -17.40
CA LYS A 33 -11.25 14.38 -16.35
C LYS A 33 -12.32 14.66 -15.29
N ILE A 34 -12.00 14.40 -14.03
CA ILE A 34 -12.81 14.84 -12.89
C ILE A 34 -12.37 16.25 -12.47
N GLU A 35 -11.10 16.41 -12.09
CA GLU A 35 -10.52 17.70 -11.70
C GLU A 35 -8.99 17.73 -11.87
N THR A 36 -8.39 18.90 -11.67
CA THR A 36 -6.93 19.07 -11.64
C THR A 36 -6.55 19.71 -10.30
N ILE A 37 -5.58 19.12 -9.61
CA ILE A 37 -5.06 19.56 -8.31
C ILE A 37 -3.56 19.80 -8.50
N GLY A 38 -3.13 21.06 -8.39
CA GLY A 38 -1.75 21.44 -8.71
C GLY A 38 -1.39 21.03 -10.14
N ASN A 39 -0.35 20.19 -10.27
CA ASN A 39 0.11 19.67 -11.55
C ASN A 39 -0.46 18.28 -11.89
N HIS A 40 -1.34 17.73 -11.05
CA HIS A 40 -1.94 16.41 -11.25
C HIS A 40 -3.40 16.50 -11.71
N THR A 41 -3.77 15.72 -12.72
CA THR A 41 -5.17 15.62 -13.19
C THR A 41 -5.76 14.28 -12.79
N ILE A 42 -6.81 14.32 -11.98
CA ILE A 42 -7.57 13.12 -11.60
C ILE A 42 -8.57 12.80 -12.72
N THR A 43 -8.56 11.57 -13.18
CA THR A 43 -9.52 11.05 -14.17
C THR A 43 -10.43 9.99 -13.57
N THR A 44 -11.52 9.67 -14.26
CA THR A 44 -12.46 8.63 -13.83
C THR A 44 -11.79 7.26 -13.70
N LYS A 45 -10.92 6.87 -14.64
CA LYS A 45 -10.20 5.59 -14.53
C LYS A 45 -9.12 5.57 -13.46
N GLU A 46 -8.47 6.71 -13.19
CA GLU A 46 -7.53 6.80 -12.08
C GLU A 46 -8.24 6.55 -10.75
N PHE A 47 -9.37 7.24 -10.54
CA PHE A 47 -10.14 7.04 -9.32
C PHE A 47 -10.73 5.63 -9.22
N GLU A 48 -11.24 5.07 -10.32
CA GLU A 48 -11.71 3.68 -10.37
C GLU A 48 -10.62 2.69 -9.92
N ARG A 49 -9.41 2.81 -10.48
CA ARG A 49 -8.25 1.98 -10.08
C ARG A 49 -7.89 2.16 -8.61
N TYR A 50 -7.91 3.41 -8.11
CA TYR A 50 -7.65 3.70 -6.71
C TYR A 50 -8.70 3.05 -5.79
N TYR A 51 -9.98 3.16 -6.16
CA TYR A 51 -11.10 2.62 -5.40
C TYR A 51 -11.09 1.08 -5.39
N GLU A 52 -10.84 0.45 -6.54
CA GLU A 52 -10.64 -1.01 -6.62
C GLU A 52 -9.47 -1.47 -5.75
N GLY A 53 -8.34 -0.76 -5.82
CA GLY A 53 -7.17 -1.01 -4.99
C GLY A 53 -7.47 -0.85 -3.49
N TYR A 54 -8.31 0.12 -3.11
CA TYR A 54 -8.75 0.28 -1.72
C TYR A 54 -9.57 -0.92 -1.24
N ILE A 55 -10.52 -1.40 -2.04
CA ILE A 55 -11.34 -2.58 -1.71
C ILE A 55 -10.45 -3.82 -1.56
N GLU A 56 -9.55 -4.05 -2.52
CA GLU A 56 -8.63 -5.19 -2.50
C GLU A 56 -7.71 -5.15 -1.27
N LYS A 57 -7.11 -3.98 -0.98
CA LYS A 57 -6.29 -3.76 0.21
C LYS A 57 -7.08 -4.06 1.48
N THR A 58 -8.31 -3.57 1.58
CA THR A 58 -9.15 -3.74 2.77
C THR A 58 -9.52 -5.21 2.95
N ALA A 59 -9.89 -5.91 1.88
CA ALA A 59 -10.21 -7.34 1.91
C ALA A 59 -9.02 -8.15 2.45
N ARG A 60 -7.84 -7.95 1.86
CA ARG A 60 -6.61 -8.64 2.29
C ARG A 60 -6.27 -8.32 3.74
N MET A 61 -6.14 -7.04 4.09
CA MET A 61 -5.72 -6.63 5.44
C MET A 61 -6.69 -7.05 6.54
N ALA A 62 -8.00 -7.09 6.23
CA ALA A 62 -9.01 -7.57 7.16
C ALA A 62 -9.22 -9.10 7.13
N ASN A 63 -8.53 -9.84 6.25
CA ASN A 63 -8.80 -11.24 5.93
C ASN A 63 -10.29 -11.51 5.63
N ALA A 64 -10.95 -10.53 5.01
CA ALA A 64 -12.36 -10.59 4.69
C ALA A 64 -12.55 -11.05 3.25
N GLU A 65 -13.58 -11.85 3.01
CA GLU A 65 -14.01 -12.15 1.64
C GLU A 65 -14.47 -10.88 0.93
N LYS A 66 -14.14 -10.75 -0.36
CA LYS A 66 -14.62 -9.62 -1.17
C LYS A 66 -16.15 -9.54 -1.19
N LYS A 67 -16.85 -10.69 -1.13
CA LYS A 67 -18.31 -10.77 -1.03
C LYS A 67 -18.86 -10.04 0.21
N THR A 68 -18.12 -10.09 1.32
CA THR A 68 -18.50 -9.44 2.58
C THR A 68 -18.39 -7.92 2.44
N LEU A 69 -17.36 -7.42 1.77
CA LEU A 69 -17.26 -5.98 1.48
C LEU A 69 -18.34 -5.52 0.50
N ILE A 70 -18.66 -6.33 -0.52
CA ILE A 70 -19.77 -6.06 -1.46
C ILE A 70 -21.09 -5.93 -0.70
N ARG A 71 -21.36 -6.78 0.30
CA ARG A 71 -22.55 -6.64 1.13
C ARG A 71 -22.66 -5.27 1.78
N PHE A 72 -21.58 -4.75 2.35
CA PHE A 72 -21.55 -3.42 2.96
C PHE A 72 -21.66 -2.28 1.93
N ILE A 73 -21.11 -2.46 0.73
CA ILE A 73 -21.32 -1.52 -0.38
C ILE A 73 -22.80 -1.46 -0.77
N CYS A 74 -23.48 -2.61 -0.84
CA CYS A 74 -24.90 -2.69 -1.19
C CYS A 74 -25.84 -2.31 -0.04
N ASN A 75 -25.41 -2.44 1.21
CA ASN A 75 -26.21 -2.20 2.42
C ASN A 75 -25.40 -1.36 3.43
N PRO A 76 -25.17 -0.07 3.16
CA PRO A 76 -24.30 0.77 3.98
C PRO A 76 -24.81 0.95 5.41
N ASP A 77 -26.12 0.82 5.66
CA ASP A 77 -26.71 0.88 7.00
C ASP A 77 -26.19 -0.24 7.92
N ASP A 78 -25.75 -1.36 7.36
CA ASP A 78 -25.15 -2.46 8.13
C ASP A 78 -23.79 -2.09 8.74
N ILE A 79 -23.11 -1.07 8.18
CA ILE A 79 -21.83 -0.59 8.72
C ILE A 79 -22.03 -0.05 10.14
N GLN A 80 -23.15 0.62 10.42
CA GLN A 80 -23.44 1.19 11.75
C GLN A 80 -23.55 0.14 12.86
N ARG A 81 -23.78 -1.13 12.48
CA ARG A 81 -23.89 -2.27 13.40
C ARG A 81 -22.53 -2.90 13.72
N MET A 82 -21.47 -2.49 13.03
CA MET A 82 -20.11 -3.00 13.24
C MET A 82 -19.43 -2.30 14.42
N PRO A 83 -18.38 -2.90 15.03
CA PRO A 83 -17.57 -2.24 16.04
C PRO A 83 -16.95 -0.92 15.51
N PRO A 84 -16.77 0.12 16.35
CA PRO A 84 -16.27 1.42 15.93
C PRO A 84 -14.96 1.38 15.12
N GLU A 85 -14.06 0.47 15.48
CA GLU A 85 -12.77 0.31 14.80
C GLU A 85 -12.94 -0.18 13.35
N ALA A 86 -13.97 -0.99 13.09
CA ALA A 86 -14.30 -1.48 11.75
C ALA A 86 -15.10 -0.46 10.93
N GLN A 87 -15.92 0.37 11.58
CA GLN A 87 -16.73 1.39 10.91
C GLN A 87 -15.87 2.35 10.09
N GLN A 88 -14.72 2.79 10.61
CA GLN A 88 -13.83 3.73 9.92
C GLN A 88 -13.23 3.13 8.63
N ALA A 89 -12.95 1.83 8.60
CA ALA A 89 -12.47 1.16 7.40
C ALA A 89 -13.61 0.91 6.39
N LEU A 90 -14.82 0.65 6.88
CA LEU A 90 -15.98 0.33 6.06
C LEU A 90 -16.68 1.56 5.48
N ILE A 91 -16.66 2.72 6.14
CA ILE A 91 -17.24 3.97 5.59
C ILE A 91 -16.54 4.41 4.29
N MET A 92 -15.26 4.07 4.15
CA MET A 92 -14.48 4.25 2.93
C MET A 92 -14.91 3.34 1.77
N LEU A 93 -15.84 2.40 1.99
CA LEU A 93 -16.51 1.68 0.90
C LEU A 93 -17.59 2.54 0.21
N ASN A 94 -17.99 3.67 0.79
CA ASN A 94 -18.81 4.65 0.08
C ASN A 94 -17.91 5.40 -0.92
N PRO A 95 -18.21 5.38 -2.24
CA PRO A 95 -17.34 5.96 -3.25
C PRO A 95 -17.22 7.49 -3.16
N GLU A 96 -18.25 8.21 -2.72
CA GLU A 96 -18.19 9.67 -2.54
C GLU A 96 -17.26 10.04 -1.38
N TYR A 97 -17.41 9.37 -0.24
CA TYR A 97 -16.53 9.57 0.90
C TYR A 97 -15.08 9.17 0.57
N ASN A 98 -14.90 8.04 -0.11
CA ASN A 98 -13.60 7.56 -0.57
C ASN A 98 -12.93 8.56 -1.53
N TYR A 99 -13.68 9.11 -2.49
CA TYR A 99 -13.20 10.16 -3.40
C TYR A 99 -12.77 11.42 -2.64
N SER A 100 -13.57 11.87 -1.67
CA SER A 100 -13.26 13.05 -0.86
C SER A 100 -11.92 12.88 -0.13
N GLN A 101 -11.68 11.72 0.48
CA GLN A 101 -10.43 11.40 1.15
C GLN A 101 -9.26 11.24 0.16
N TYR A 102 -9.49 10.58 -0.98
CA TYR A 102 -8.50 10.49 -2.05
C TYR A 102 -8.05 11.88 -2.53
N ARG A 103 -9.02 12.75 -2.80
CA ARG A 103 -8.81 14.13 -3.23
C ARG A 103 -8.00 14.93 -2.21
N GLU A 104 -8.34 14.82 -0.93
CA GLU A 104 -7.61 15.48 0.16
C GLU A 104 -6.13 15.02 0.21
N MET A 105 -5.88 13.71 0.09
CA MET A 105 -4.52 13.19 0.02
C MET A 105 -3.74 13.70 -1.20
N ARG A 106 -4.39 13.82 -2.37
CA ARG A 106 -3.74 14.43 -3.55
C ARG A 106 -3.40 15.90 -3.32
N ILE A 107 -4.25 16.68 -2.65
CA ILE A 107 -3.94 18.08 -2.32
C ILE A 107 -2.69 18.17 -1.43
N ILE A 108 -2.64 17.36 -0.37
CA ILE A 108 -1.52 17.34 0.56
C ILE A 108 -0.23 16.88 -0.15
N GLU A 109 -0.31 15.85 -0.98
CA GLU A 109 0.82 15.37 -1.79
C GLU A 109 1.38 16.47 -2.68
N GLN A 110 0.53 17.16 -3.45
CA GLN A 110 0.97 18.26 -4.33
C GLN A 110 1.66 19.36 -3.52
N ARG A 111 1.11 19.73 -2.35
CA ARG A 111 1.73 20.74 -1.49
C ARG A 111 3.09 20.28 -0.94
N ALA A 112 3.20 19.01 -0.52
CA ALA A 112 4.44 18.43 -0.04
C ALA A 112 5.52 18.39 -1.13
N MET A 113 5.13 18.13 -2.38
CA MET A 113 6.04 18.17 -3.53
C MET A 113 6.53 19.60 -3.82
N GLU A 114 5.63 20.59 -3.82
CA GLU A 114 5.99 22.01 -4.02
C GLU A 114 6.99 22.51 -2.97
N GLU A 115 6.87 22.06 -1.72
CA GLU A 115 7.76 22.42 -0.63
C GLU A 115 9.05 21.57 -0.55
N GLY A 116 9.25 20.65 -1.50
CA GLY A 116 10.39 19.73 -1.51
C GLY A 116 10.42 18.77 -0.31
N PHE A 117 9.28 18.57 0.37
CA PHE A 117 9.20 17.67 1.52
C PHE A 117 9.50 16.23 1.13
N THR A 118 9.00 15.78 -0.01
CA THR A 118 9.22 14.43 -0.56
C THR A 118 10.68 14.18 -0.95
N ASP A 119 11.48 15.24 -1.12
CA ASP A 119 12.89 15.12 -1.51
C ASP A 119 13.86 14.97 -0.34
N ARG A 120 13.40 15.23 0.89
CA ARG A 120 14.21 15.12 2.11
C ARG A 120 14.72 13.69 2.26
N PRO A 121 16.03 13.47 2.54
CA PRO A 121 16.61 12.13 2.63
C PRO A 121 15.85 11.20 3.58
N MET A 122 15.55 11.67 4.80
CA MET A 122 14.81 10.87 5.79
C MET A 122 13.39 10.50 5.33
N VAL A 123 12.72 11.36 4.56
CA VAL A 123 11.38 11.05 4.01
C VAL A 123 11.49 9.93 2.98
N LYS A 124 12.52 9.94 2.13
CA LYS A 124 12.79 8.85 1.17
C LYS A 124 13.06 7.52 1.88
N GLU A 125 13.86 7.53 2.95
CA GLU A 125 14.13 6.33 3.77
C GLU A 125 12.85 5.78 4.43
N ILE A 126 12.00 6.66 4.98
CA ILE A 126 10.72 6.25 5.56
C ILE A 126 9.79 5.64 4.49
N LEU A 127 9.68 6.28 3.32
CA LEU A 127 8.84 5.77 2.23
C LEU A 127 9.34 4.42 1.71
N GLU A 128 10.66 4.22 1.63
CA GLU A 128 11.25 2.94 1.24
C GLU A 128 10.94 1.84 2.26
N GLN A 129 11.05 2.13 3.56
CA GLN A 129 10.65 1.18 4.61
C GLN A 129 9.15 0.81 4.51
N VAL A 130 8.28 1.79 4.30
CA VAL A 130 6.83 1.57 4.11
C VAL A 130 6.58 0.71 2.87
N ARG A 131 7.29 0.98 1.76
CA ARG A 131 7.19 0.20 0.51
C ARG A 131 7.60 -1.26 0.72
N LEU A 132 8.74 -1.50 1.38
CA LEU A 132 9.26 -2.84 1.66
C LEU A 132 8.33 -3.62 2.60
N ASP A 133 7.84 -2.99 3.67
CA ASP A 133 6.90 -3.61 4.60
C ASP A 133 5.58 -3.99 3.91
N ALA A 134 5.00 -3.06 3.14
CA ALA A 134 3.76 -3.31 2.42
C ALA A 134 3.93 -4.42 1.36
N LEU A 135 4.98 -4.34 0.54
CA LEU A 135 5.23 -5.31 -0.52
C LEU A 135 5.47 -6.71 0.05
N SER A 136 6.30 -6.83 1.08
CA SER A 136 6.62 -8.13 1.69
C SER A 136 5.38 -8.79 2.31
N LYS A 137 4.54 -8.02 3.02
CA LYS A 137 3.28 -8.50 3.59
C LYS A 137 2.29 -8.93 2.50
N LEU A 138 2.04 -8.07 1.52
CA LEU A 138 1.08 -8.36 0.44
C LEU A 138 1.49 -9.59 -0.36
N TYR A 139 2.77 -9.73 -0.69
CA TYR A 139 3.27 -10.88 -1.44
C TYR A 139 3.21 -12.18 -0.62
N LEU A 140 3.56 -12.13 0.67
CA LEU A 140 3.47 -13.30 1.54
C LEU A 140 2.03 -13.76 1.72
N MET A 141 1.10 -12.82 1.91
CA MET A 141 -0.34 -13.12 1.98
C MET A 141 -0.84 -13.76 0.70
N ASP A 142 -0.50 -13.18 -0.46
CA ASP A 142 -0.87 -13.71 -1.78
C ASP A 142 -0.42 -15.17 -1.96
N LYS A 143 0.81 -15.48 -1.56
CA LYS A 143 1.38 -16.83 -1.67
C LYS A 143 0.74 -17.83 -0.72
N VAL A 144 0.36 -17.38 0.46
CA VAL A 144 -0.26 -18.25 1.46
C VAL A 144 -1.72 -18.50 1.08
N GLU A 145 -2.48 -17.46 0.73
CA GLU A 145 -3.88 -17.56 0.28
C GLU A 145 -4.06 -18.54 -0.88
N GLN A 146 -3.16 -18.52 -1.87
CA GLN A 146 -3.16 -19.48 -2.99
C GLN A 146 -3.14 -20.96 -2.55
N ASN A 147 -2.65 -21.24 -1.34
CA ASN A 147 -2.49 -22.58 -0.79
C ASN A 147 -3.50 -22.92 0.31
N ILE A 148 -4.30 -21.96 0.80
CA ILE A 148 -5.31 -22.23 1.83
C ILE A 148 -6.50 -22.95 1.20
N LYS A 149 -6.81 -24.13 1.74
CA LYS A 149 -8.05 -24.87 1.46
C LYS A 149 -8.79 -25.10 2.77
N ILE A 150 -9.90 -24.39 2.95
CA ILE A 150 -10.80 -24.58 4.10
C ILE A 150 -12.06 -25.27 3.59
N SER A 151 -12.32 -26.47 4.10
CA SER A 151 -13.52 -27.23 3.78
C SER A 151 -14.74 -26.69 4.54
N GLU A 152 -15.94 -26.92 4.01
CA GLU A 152 -17.20 -26.54 4.69
C GLU A 152 -17.32 -27.16 6.08
N GLY A 153 -16.93 -28.42 6.25
CA GLY A 153 -16.93 -29.08 7.57
C GLY A 153 -16.04 -28.38 8.60
N GLN A 154 -14.91 -27.79 8.19
CA GLN A 154 -14.06 -26.99 9.09
C GLN A 154 -14.74 -25.68 9.47
N LYS A 155 -15.46 -25.03 8.54
CA LYS A 155 -16.22 -23.80 8.83
C LYS A 155 -17.35 -24.07 9.80
N GLU A 156 -18.11 -25.15 9.59
CA GLU A 156 -19.20 -25.57 10.46
C GLU A 156 -18.71 -25.87 11.87
N GLN A 157 -17.65 -26.67 12.01
CA GLN A 157 -17.05 -26.98 13.30
C GLN A 157 -16.59 -25.70 14.01
N ARG A 158 -15.85 -24.83 13.31
CA ARG A 158 -15.35 -23.60 13.91
C ARG A 158 -16.50 -22.64 14.29
N CYS A 159 -17.56 -22.57 13.49
CA CYS A 159 -18.76 -21.80 13.84
C CYS A 159 -19.43 -22.33 15.11
N GLN A 160 -19.49 -23.66 15.31
CA GLN A 160 -19.98 -24.25 16.56
C GLN A 160 -19.09 -23.85 17.74
N GLU A 161 -17.76 -23.98 17.62
CA GLU A 161 -16.79 -23.56 18.65
C GLU A 161 -16.95 -22.08 19.03
N ILE A 162 -17.18 -21.20 18.04
CA ILE A 162 -17.43 -19.76 18.25
C ILE A 162 -18.74 -19.57 19.04
N ARG A 163 -19.81 -20.25 18.64
CA ARG A 163 -21.12 -20.14 19.31
C ARG A 163 -21.06 -20.64 20.75
N GLU A 164 -20.33 -21.70 21.02
CA GLU A 164 -20.09 -22.20 22.37
C GLU A 164 -19.25 -21.23 23.21
N ARG A 165 -18.18 -20.68 22.63
CA ARG A 165 -17.26 -19.78 23.34
C ARG A 165 -17.88 -18.43 23.70
N PHE A 166 -18.67 -17.85 22.80
CA PHE A 166 -19.23 -16.50 22.98
C PHE A 166 -20.72 -16.50 23.36
N GLY A 167 -21.35 -17.68 23.45
CA GLY A 167 -22.70 -17.88 23.98
C GLY A 167 -23.73 -16.91 23.37
N ALA A 168 -24.39 -16.14 24.23
CA ALA A 168 -25.44 -15.20 23.82
C ALA A 168 -24.99 -14.15 22.79
N GLN A 169 -23.71 -13.79 22.76
CA GLN A 169 -23.17 -12.78 21.84
C GLN A 169 -23.02 -13.33 20.41
N ALA A 170 -22.68 -14.61 20.27
CA ALA A 170 -22.64 -15.30 18.97
C ALA A 170 -24.03 -15.82 18.54
N ALA A 171 -24.97 -16.01 19.48
CA ALA A 171 -26.33 -16.42 19.17
C ALA A 171 -27.12 -15.39 18.34
N ALA A 172 -26.71 -14.11 18.38
CA ALA A 172 -27.29 -13.04 17.56
C ALA A 172 -26.82 -13.08 16.09
N MET A 173 -25.77 -13.84 15.77
CA MET A 173 -25.28 -13.97 14.39
C MET A 173 -26.14 -14.97 13.60
N THR A 174 -26.38 -14.67 12.32
CA THR A 174 -26.96 -15.67 11.41
C THR A 174 -25.98 -16.85 11.24
N ILE A 175 -26.46 -17.96 10.68
CA ILE A 175 -25.58 -19.10 10.38
C ILE A 175 -24.52 -18.69 9.35
N ASP A 176 -24.92 -17.98 8.30
CA ASP A 176 -24.00 -17.51 7.26
C ASP A 176 -22.95 -16.54 7.81
N ASP A 177 -23.34 -15.59 8.67
CA ASP A 177 -22.38 -14.69 9.33
C ASP A 177 -21.39 -15.46 10.21
N CYS A 178 -21.85 -16.51 10.87
CA CYS A 178 -21.00 -17.35 11.71
C CYS A 178 -20.02 -18.19 10.88
N LEU A 179 -20.45 -18.71 9.72
CA LEU A 179 -19.60 -19.44 8.79
C LEU A 179 -18.54 -18.52 8.14
N ASP A 180 -18.92 -17.32 7.74
CA ASP A 180 -17.99 -16.32 7.19
C ASP A 180 -16.95 -15.90 8.25
N TYR A 181 -17.37 -15.67 9.50
CA TYR A 181 -16.46 -15.35 10.60
C TYR A 181 -15.54 -16.53 10.97
N ALA A 182 -16.07 -17.75 10.93
CA ALA A 182 -15.30 -18.98 11.13
C ALA A 182 -14.22 -19.15 10.06
N GLU A 183 -14.57 -18.94 8.79
CA GLU A 183 -13.62 -18.97 7.67
C GLU A 183 -12.53 -17.91 7.83
N ALA A 184 -12.87 -16.66 8.13
CA ALA A 184 -11.90 -15.59 8.34
C ALA A 184 -10.91 -15.91 9.48
N THR A 185 -11.42 -16.47 10.59
CA THR A 185 -10.59 -16.86 11.74
C THR A 185 -9.65 -18.01 11.38
N LEU A 186 -10.15 -19.03 10.68
CA LEU A 186 -9.33 -20.16 10.20
C LEU A 186 -8.25 -19.70 9.22
N LYS A 187 -8.59 -18.80 8.29
CA LYS A 187 -7.61 -18.20 7.37
C LYS A 187 -6.50 -17.51 8.13
N GLN A 188 -6.83 -16.70 9.14
CA GLN A 188 -5.83 -15.99 9.93
C GLN A 188 -4.90 -16.96 10.70
N GLU A 189 -5.44 -18.04 11.26
CA GLU A 189 -4.64 -19.06 11.95
C GLU A 189 -3.69 -19.80 10.99
N ILE A 190 -4.20 -20.22 9.83
CA ILE A 190 -3.40 -20.87 8.80
C ILE A 190 -2.32 -19.92 8.30
N MET A 191 -2.66 -18.65 8.03
CA MET A 191 -1.70 -17.62 7.65
C MET A 191 -0.56 -17.53 8.66
N LYS A 192 -0.87 -17.32 9.95
CA LYS A 192 0.16 -17.22 11.00
C LYS A 192 1.08 -18.44 11.05
N ARG A 193 0.53 -19.64 10.83
CA ARG A 193 1.31 -20.90 10.83
C ARG A 193 2.18 -21.05 9.58
N GLU A 194 1.64 -20.79 8.40
CA GLU A 194 2.31 -21.04 7.12
C GLU A 194 3.29 -19.92 6.73
N PHE A 195 3.15 -18.71 7.30
CA PHE A 195 4.00 -17.55 6.98
C PHE A 195 5.50 -17.84 7.15
N ALA A 196 5.89 -18.60 8.17
CA ALA A 196 7.29 -18.96 8.39
C ALA A 196 7.80 -19.88 7.26
N LYS A 197 7.05 -20.94 6.96
CA LYS A 197 7.40 -21.91 5.91
C LYS A 197 7.54 -21.25 4.54
N VAL A 198 6.55 -20.45 4.13
CA VAL A 198 6.58 -19.77 2.83
C VAL A 198 7.76 -18.80 2.74
N ARG A 199 8.11 -18.13 3.85
CA ARG A 199 9.29 -17.26 3.90
C ARG A 199 10.59 -18.03 3.71
N ASP A 200 10.71 -19.21 4.32
CA ASP A 200 11.91 -20.03 4.18
C ASP A 200 12.04 -20.59 2.76
N GLU A 201 10.95 -21.05 2.14
CA GLU A 201 10.92 -21.44 0.72
C GLU A 201 11.33 -20.29 -0.22
N MET A 202 10.98 -19.03 0.12
CA MET A 202 11.41 -17.86 -0.65
C MET A 202 12.93 -17.61 -0.52
N LYS A 203 13.50 -17.76 0.69
CA LYS A 203 14.94 -17.59 0.91
C LYS A 203 15.77 -18.58 0.10
N GLU A 204 15.32 -19.83 0.00
CA GLU A 204 16.00 -20.87 -0.79
C GLU A 204 16.07 -20.55 -2.29
N ARG A 205 15.19 -19.67 -2.79
CA ARG A 205 15.08 -19.31 -4.21
C ARG A 205 15.79 -18.02 -4.58
N VAL A 206 16.35 -17.31 -3.59
CA VAL A 206 17.06 -16.06 -3.80
C VAL A 206 18.55 -16.28 -3.53
N THR A 207 19.40 -15.85 -4.45
CA THR A 207 20.85 -15.85 -4.22
C THR A 207 21.19 -14.76 -3.21
N ILE A 208 21.78 -15.15 -2.09
CA ILE A 208 22.30 -14.24 -1.08
C ILE A 208 23.81 -14.29 -1.18
N ASP A 209 24.40 -13.21 -1.68
CA ASP A 209 25.86 -13.03 -1.70
C ASP A 209 26.29 -12.45 -0.35
N VAL A 210 27.12 -13.19 0.39
CA VAL A 210 27.56 -12.84 1.74
C VAL A 210 29.02 -12.45 1.70
N ASN A 211 29.34 -11.27 2.23
CA ASN A 211 30.74 -10.86 2.42
C ASN A 211 31.29 -11.46 3.73
N ASP A 212 32.03 -12.56 3.62
CA ASP A 212 32.64 -13.26 4.76
C ASP A 212 33.68 -12.43 5.52
N ASN A 213 34.18 -11.34 4.93
CA ASN A 213 35.13 -10.43 5.59
C ASN A 213 34.45 -9.35 6.43
N PHE A 214 33.11 -9.23 6.39
CA PHE A 214 32.37 -8.24 7.16
C PHE A 214 31.78 -8.87 8.41
N ASP A 215 32.18 -8.39 9.59
CA ASP A 215 31.60 -8.80 10.87
C ASP A 215 30.23 -8.15 11.08
N LYS A 216 29.21 -8.81 10.52
CA LYS A 216 27.81 -8.39 10.63
C LYS A 216 27.33 -8.34 12.08
N ASP A 217 27.74 -9.28 12.92
CA ASP A 217 27.22 -9.39 14.28
C ASP A 217 27.79 -8.27 15.17
N ALA A 218 29.08 -7.94 15.01
CA ALA A 218 29.67 -6.77 15.65
C ALA A 218 29.02 -5.46 15.18
N PHE A 219 28.79 -5.31 13.86
CA PHE A 219 28.14 -4.13 13.30
C PHE A 219 26.72 -3.93 13.87
N LEU A 220 25.89 -4.98 13.87
CA LEU A 220 24.51 -4.89 14.36
C LEU A 220 24.44 -4.61 15.88
N LYS A 221 25.44 -5.06 16.64
CA LYS A 221 25.48 -4.87 18.09
C LYS A 221 25.92 -3.47 18.48
N ASP A 222 27.03 -3.00 17.91
CA ASP A 222 27.73 -1.79 18.37
C ASP A 222 28.19 -0.87 17.21
N GLY A 223 28.07 -1.29 15.95
CA GLY A 223 28.56 -0.53 14.79
C GLY A 223 27.55 0.46 14.17
N ILE A 224 26.32 0.56 14.69
CA ILE A 224 25.30 1.50 14.19
C ILE A 224 25.31 2.76 15.06
N PRO A 225 25.86 3.90 14.59
CA PRO A 225 26.01 5.10 15.42
C PRO A 225 24.69 5.63 15.96
N ALA A 226 23.65 5.71 15.12
CA ALA A 226 22.33 6.19 15.52
C ALA A 226 21.70 5.32 16.63
N TYR A 227 21.89 4.01 16.60
CA TYR A 227 21.40 3.10 17.65
C TYR A 227 22.10 3.34 18.98
N ASN A 228 23.42 3.52 18.95
CA ASN A 228 24.22 3.80 20.15
C ASN A 228 23.86 5.16 20.76
N GLU A 229 23.65 6.18 19.93
CA GLU A 229 23.18 7.49 20.38
C GLU A 229 21.81 7.40 21.05
N MET A 230 20.86 6.65 20.47
CA MET A 230 19.54 6.43 21.06
C MET A 230 19.62 5.67 22.38
N ARG A 231 20.47 4.63 22.48
CA ARG A 231 20.71 3.90 23.73
C ARG A 231 21.31 4.79 24.81
N LYS A 232 22.22 5.69 24.44
CA LYS A 232 22.82 6.67 25.36
C LYS A 232 21.76 7.66 25.84
N ALA A 233 20.96 8.21 24.92
CA ALA A 233 19.86 9.12 25.26
C ALA A 233 18.80 8.44 26.16
N GLY A 234 18.57 7.14 25.96
CA GLY A 234 17.62 6.33 26.74
C GLY A 234 18.16 5.77 28.05
N GLY A 235 19.41 6.06 28.45
CA GLY A 235 20.00 5.53 29.69
C GLY A 235 20.21 4.01 29.70
N CYS A 236 20.31 3.39 28.52
CA CYS A 236 20.45 1.93 28.38
C CYS A 236 21.90 1.42 28.59
N TYR A 237 22.83 2.30 28.94
CA TYR A 237 24.18 1.94 29.35
C TYR A 237 24.30 2.11 30.86
N PRO A 238 24.74 1.07 31.62
CA PRO A 238 25.14 1.27 33.00
C PRO A 238 26.31 2.27 33.05
N ASP A 239 26.25 3.20 33.99
CA ASP A 239 27.23 4.27 34.20
C ASP A 239 28.68 3.75 34.03
N GLY A 240 29.31 4.09 32.90
CA GLY A 240 30.74 3.78 32.64
C GLY A 240 31.06 3.02 31.34
N GLY A 241 30.07 2.55 30.57
CA GLY A 241 30.31 1.76 29.36
C GLY A 241 30.02 2.49 28.04
N ALA A 242 30.59 3.67 27.81
CA ALA A 242 30.61 4.22 26.44
C ALA A 242 31.62 3.41 25.61
N PRO A 243 31.25 2.83 24.45
CA PRO A 243 32.25 2.30 23.53
C PRO A 243 33.17 3.44 23.12
N ALA A 244 34.48 3.21 23.18
CA ALA A 244 35.47 4.20 22.75
C ALA A 244 35.20 4.61 21.29
N PRO A 245 35.32 5.90 20.93
CA PRO A 245 35.26 6.32 19.54
C PRO A 245 36.33 5.55 18.77
N GLN A 246 35.93 4.86 17.70
CA GLN A 246 36.91 4.36 16.73
C GLN A 246 37.53 5.58 16.06
N GLU A 247 38.82 5.78 16.28
CA GLU A 247 39.61 6.79 15.57
C GLU A 247 39.47 6.55 14.06
N GLU A 248 39.00 7.58 13.34
CA GLU A 248 39.15 7.66 11.90
C GLU A 248 40.66 7.61 11.59
N SER A 249 41.13 6.48 11.05
CA SER A 249 42.43 6.42 10.42
C SER A 249 42.39 7.27 9.14
N GLN A 250 42.79 8.54 9.28
CA GLN A 250 43.25 9.33 8.15
C GLN A 250 44.59 8.74 7.69
N ASP A 251 44.56 7.92 6.65
CA ASP A 251 45.75 7.64 5.85
C ASP A 251 45.74 8.54 4.61
N ASN A 252 46.87 9.25 4.45
CA ASN A 252 47.23 10.17 3.37
C ASN A 252 47.33 9.49 1.99
#